data_AF-A0A952JDS7-F1
#
_entry.id   AF-A0A952JDS7-F1
#
_cell.length_a   1.000
_cell.length_b   1.000
_cell.length_c   1.000
_cell.angle_alpha   90.00
_cell.angle_beta   90.00
_cell.angle_gamma   90.00
#
_symmetry.space_group_name_H-M   'P 1'
#
loop_
_entity.id
_entity.type
_entity.pdbx_description
1 polymer ?
#
loop_
_entity_poly.entity_id
_entity_poly.type
_entity_poly.pdbx_seq_one_letter_code
_entity_poly.pdbx_strand_id
1 'polypeptide(L)'
;MKRIGKLPPSLIEKPYIYRIELLDRFYKLLDNKELVFVNPDKWEDPLENLIFNARVIKDGKSFQNPAKEKIFSQCWSYEGDSYGIWKIYTTKADDKGIVKRHMGVRITTRLDRLNQLSKLNNGQYFYGVIDYKWKYELDQLVKSRQIREALRITTPDKKHLETLLLKRKCYSFENEIRLFAIPEKISASKSEKHLFRLALNPKDFISSVRFDPGMEYQEFKTHKDRLVKQYGFKPTQITQSTYFKKNRYTIDIS
;
A
#
# COMPACT_ATOMS: atom_id res chain seq x y z
N MET A 1 10.83 10.45 3.16
CA MET A 1 9.67 10.79 2.30
C MET A 1 8.99 12.03 2.86
N LYS A 2 8.38 12.87 2.01
CA LYS A 2 7.67 14.09 2.43
C LYS A 2 6.20 13.78 2.76
N ARG A 3 5.68 14.30 3.85
CA ARG A 3 4.27 14.12 4.23
C ARG A 3 3.35 15.04 3.43
N ILE A 4 2.19 14.52 3.02
CA ILE A 4 1.05 15.28 2.50
C ILE A 4 -0.06 15.28 3.56
N GLY A 5 -0.56 16.46 3.91
CA GLY A 5 -1.63 16.62 4.89
C GLY A 5 -1.20 16.40 6.35
N LYS A 6 -2.20 16.24 7.22
CA LYS A 6 -2.03 15.97 8.66
C LYS A 6 -2.13 14.46 8.92
N LEU A 7 -1.46 13.97 9.96
CA LEU A 7 -1.65 12.60 10.44
C LEU A 7 -2.78 12.56 11.47
N PRO A 8 -3.58 11.48 11.52
CA PRO A 8 -4.54 11.28 12.59
C PRO A 8 -3.82 11.05 13.92
N PRO A 9 -4.42 11.41 15.07
CA PRO A 9 -3.81 11.22 16.39
C PRO A 9 -3.33 9.78 16.64
N SER A 10 -4.12 8.78 16.22
CA SER A 10 -3.78 7.36 16.37
C SER A 10 -2.43 7.00 15.72
N LEU A 11 -2.12 7.59 14.58
CA LEU A 11 -0.88 7.34 13.86
C LEU A 11 0.28 8.20 14.38
N ILE A 12 0.00 9.31 15.07
CA ILE A 12 1.02 10.09 15.79
C ILE A 12 1.47 9.32 17.04
N GLU A 13 0.52 8.82 17.82
CA GLU A 13 0.76 8.03 19.04
C GLU A 13 1.41 6.68 18.74
N LYS A 14 0.94 6.01 17.67
CA LYS A 14 1.45 4.72 17.21
C LYS A 14 1.91 4.85 15.76
N PRO A 15 3.15 5.31 15.51
CA PRO A 15 3.65 5.62 14.17
C PRO A 15 4.05 4.37 13.39
N TYR A 16 3.18 3.37 13.37
CA TYR A 16 3.37 2.11 12.65
C TYR A 16 2.33 1.96 11.57
N ILE A 17 2.78 1.50 10.42
CA ILE A 17 1.95 1.18 9.28
C ILE A 17 2.19 -0.28 8.88
N TYR A 18 1.17 -0.86 8.27
CA TYR A 18 1.04 -2.29 8.04
C TYR A 18 0.69 -2.55 6.60
N ARG A 19 1.27 -3.60 6.01
CA ARG A 19 0.90 -4.06 4.67
C ARG A 19 0.84 -5.56 4.67
N ILE A 20 -0.28 -6.09 4.19
CA ILE A 20 -0.42 -7.52 3.96
C ILE A 20 0.06 -7.78 2.54
N GLU A 21 1.08 -8.62 2.42
CA GLU A 21 1.62 -9.09 1.15
C GLU A 21 1.38 -10.59 1.01
N LEU A 22 1.28 -11.05 -0.24
CA LEU A 22 1.36 -12.48 -0.53
C LEU A 22 2.75 -12.99 -0.15
N LEU A 23 2.81 -14.23 0.34
CA LEU A 23 4.03 -14.81 0.89
C LEU A 23 5.19 -14.83 -0.13
N ASP A 24 4.90 -15.14 -1.40
CA ASP A 24 5.88 -15.12 -2.48
C ASP A 24 6.42 -13.71 -2.76
N ARG A 25 5.55 -12.70 -2.77
CA ARG A 25 5.91 -11.29 -2.96
C ARG A 25 6.74 -10.76 -1.80
N PHE A 26 6.44 -11.19 -0.58
CA PHE A 26 7.26 -10.86 0.57
C PHE A 26 8.69 -11.41 0.44
N TYR A 27 8.86 -12.68 0.05
CA TYR A 27 10.19 -13.22 -0.17
C TYR A 27 10.92 -12.53 -1.34
N LYS A 28 10.22 -12.22 -2.44
CA LYS A 28 10.80 -11.41 -3.53
C LYS A 28 11.28 -10.03 -3.03
N LEU A 29 10.54 -9.37 -2.14
CA LEU A 29 10.99 -8.13 -1.50
C LEU A 29 12.27 -8.32 -0.69
N LEU A 30 12.38 -9.42 0.06
CA LEU A 30 13.57 -9.71 0.86
C LEU A 30 14.79 -10.06 -0.02
N ASP A 31 14.58 -10.89 -1.04
CA ASP A 31 15.63 -11.39 -1.94
C ASP A 31 16.17 -10.27 -2.83
N ASN A 32 15.26 -9.51 -3.45
CA ASN A 32 15.63 -8.42 -4.34
C ASN A 32 16.00 -7.14 -3.58
N LYS A 33 15.63 -7.04 -2.29
CA LYS A 33 15.80 -5.84 -1.45
C LYS A 33 15.09 -4.62 -2.05
N GLU A 34 13.89 -4.84 -2.57
CA GLU A 34 13.13 -3.84 -3.30
C GLU A 34 11.67 -3.76 -2.87
N LEU A 35 11.15 -2.54 -2.78
CA LEU A 35 9.72 -2.26 -2.61
C LEU A 35 9.10 -1.89 -3.96
N VAL A 36 8.06 -2.61 -4.36
CA VAL A 36 7.41 -2.43 -5.67
C VAL A 36 6.19 -1.54 -5.55
N PHE A 37 6.23 -0.39 -6.21
CA PHE A 37 5.13 0.53 -6.40
C PHE A 37 4.46 0.25 -7.74
N VAL A 38 3.15 0.49 -7.82
CA VAL A 38 2.35 0.26 -9.01
C VAL A 38 1.77 1.58 -9.48
N ASN A 39 1.70 1.78 -10.79
CA ASN A 39 1.02 2.94 -11.35
C ASN A 39 -0.50 2.87 -11.03
N PRO A 40 -1.12 3.94 -10.46
CA PRO A 40 -2.56 3.99 -10.14
C PRO A 40 -3.52 3.64 -11.29
N ASP A 41 -3.07 3.68 -12.54
CA ASP A 41 -3.84 3.28 -13.72
C ASP A 41 -4.23 1.81 -13.73
N LYS A 42 -3.58 1.01 -12.89
CA LYS A 42 -3.87 -0.41 -12.70
C LYS A 42 -4.82 -0.69 -11.54
N TRP A 43 -5.32 0.34 -10.87
CA TRP A 43 -6.28 0.15 -9.79
C TRP A 43 -7.67 -0.17 -10.34
N GLU A 44 -8.35 -1.09 -9.65
CA GLU A 44 -9.66 -1.61 -10.06
C GLU A 44 -10.81 -0.66 -9.68
N ASP A 45 -10.67 0.13 -8.61
CA ASP A 45 -11.70 1.13 -8.25
C ASP A 45 -11.61 2.35 -9.17
N PRO A 46 -12.63 2.60 -10.02
CA PRO A 46 -12.61 3.73 -10.95
C PRO A 46 -12.53 5.09 -10.22
N LEU A 47 -12.98 5.18 -8.97
CA LEU A 47 -13.03 6.40 -8.17
C LEU A 47 -11.79 6.64 -7.32
N GLU A 48 -10.94 5.63 -7.08
CA GLU A 48 -9.65 5.82 -6.39
C GLU A 48 -8.65 6.63 -7.24
N ASN A 49 -8.92 6.74 -8.54
CA ASN A 49 -8.15 7.52 -9.49
C ASN A 49 -9.06 8.46 -10.29
N LEU A 50 -9.97 9.14 -9.58
CA LEU A 50 -11.05 9.95 -10.17
C LEU A 50 -10.56 10.93 -11.24
N ILE A 51 -9.43 11.62 -10.99
CA ILE A 51 -8.86 12.57 -11.97
C ILE A 51 -8.39 11.87 -13.23
N PHE A 52 -7.61 10.79 -13.10
CA PHE A 52 -7.00 10.17 -14.27
C PHE A 52 -7.91 9.19 -14.99
N ASN A 53 -9.01 8.73 -14.37
CA ASN A 53 -10.03 7.91 -15.00
C ASN A 53 -11.19 8.73 -15.59
N ALA A 54 -11.33 10.00 -15.22
CA ALA A 54 -12.33 10.87 -15.81
C ALA A 54 -12.01 11.17 -17.28
N ARG A 55 -13.04 11.29 -18.10
CA ARG A 55 -12.93 11.90 -19.44
C ARG A 55 -12.70 13.39 -19.26
N VAL A 56 -11.48 13.86 -19.56
CA VAL A 56 -11.13 15.28 -19.51
C VAL A 56 -11.14 15.84 -20.92
N ILE A 57 -11.71 17.03 -21.10
CA ILE A 57 -11.74 17.75 -22.38
C ILE A 57 -10.90 19.02 -22.22
N LYS A 58 -9.96 19.24 -23.14
CA LYS A 58 -9.15 20.46 -23.25
C LYS A 58 -9.25 20.96 -24.69
N ASP A 59 -9.70 22.20 -24.87
CA ASP A 59 -9.87 22.85 -26.19
C ASP A 59 -10.69 22.00 -27.18
N GLY A 60 -11.81 21.43 -26.70
CA GLY A 60 -12.71 20.59 -27.49
C GLY A 60 -12.22 19.17 -27.78
N LYS A 61 -11.00 18.80 -27.35
CA LYS A 61 -10.40 17.48 -27.59
C LYS A 61 -10.27 16.67 -26.30
N SER A 62 -10.31 15.35 -26.43
CA SER A 62 -9.99 14.44 -25.32
C SER A 62 -8.57 14.72 -24.83
N PHE A 63 -8.41 14.85 -23.51
CA PHE A 63 -7.14 15.14 -22.86
C PHE A 63 -6.85 14.07 -21.82
N GLN A 64 -5.65 13.50 -21.89
CA GLN A 64 -5.10 12.64 -20.86
C GLN A 64 -3.91 13.35 -20.23
N ASN A 65 -3.95 13.54 -18.92
CA ASN A 65 -2.88 14.23 -18.22
C ASN A 65 -1.61 13.35 -18.20
N PRO A 66 -0.47 13.79 -18.77
CA PRO A 66 0.74 12.96 -18.84
C PRO A 66 1.43 12.73 -17.49
N ALA A 67 1.05 13.46 -16.43
CA ALA A 67 1.50 13.18 -15.07
C ALA A 67 1.08 11.78 -14.58
N LYS A 68 -0.04 11.26 -15.10
CA LYS A 68 -0.63 9.95 -14.79
C LYS A 68 0.40 8.81 -14.92
N GLU A 69 1.18 8.82 -16.00
CA GLU A 69 2.12 7.75 -16.32
C GLU A 69 3.38 7.75 -15.44
N LYS A 70 3.58 8.82 -14.67
CA LYS A 70 4.82 9.07 -13.92
C LYS A 70 4.63 9.07 -12.40
N ILE A 71 3.44 8.70 -11.93
CA ILE A 71 3.14 8.56 -10.51
C ILE A 71 2.97 7.08 -10.22
N PHE A 72 3.68 6.59 -9.20
CA PHE A 72 3.56 5.23 -8.70
C PHE A 72 3.20 5.27 -7.23
N SER A 73 2.47 4.26 -6.78
CA SER A 73 1.91 4.25 -5.43
C SER A 73 1.97 2.86 -4.80
N GLN A 74 1.91 2.84 -3.48
CA GLN A 74 1.74 1.63 -2.69
C GLN A 74 0.89 1.91 -1.46
N CYS A 75 -0.15 1.10 -1.26
CA CYS A 75 -1.12 1.26 -0.18
C CYS A 75 -0.67 0.51 1.08
N TRP A 76 -0.73 1.20 2.22
CA TRP A 76 -0.48 0.64 3.55
C TRP A 76 -1.68 0.98 4.42
N SER A 77 -1.83 0.28 5.54
CA SER A 77 -2.86 0.52 6.55
C SER A 77 -2.19 1.06 7.82
N TYR A 78 -2.87 1.89 8.60
CA TYR A 78 -2.54 2.13 10.01
C TYR A 78 -3.51 1.43 10.98
N GLU A 79 -4.38 0.57 10.46
CA GLU A 79 -5.08 -0.47 11.23
C GLU A 79 -4.16 -1.69 11.41
N GLY A 80 -3.89 -2.04 12.67
CA GLY A 80 -2.86 -3.00 13.02
C GLY A 80 -3.24 -4.45 12.78
N ASP A 81 -4.49 -4.82 13.03
CA ASP A 81 -4.95 -6.19 12.85
C ASP A 81 -6.44 -6.19 12.51
N SER A 82 -6.76 -6.56 11.28
CA SER A 82 -8.15 -6.66 10.81
C SER A 82 -8.30 -7.90 9.95
N TYR A 83 -9.22 -8.78 10.36
CA TYR A 83 -9.54 -9.97 9.60
C TYR A 83 -10.08 -9.65 8.20
N GLY A 84 -10.84 -8.57 8.05
CA GLY A 84 -11.31 -8.08 6.75
C GLY A 84 -10.15 -7.74 5.83
N ILE A 85 -9.14 -7.02 6.33
CA ILE A 85 -7.93 -6.67 5.57
C ILE A 85 -7.17 -7.95 5.18
N TRP A 86 -6.99 -8.92 6.09
CA TRP A 86 -6.40 -10.21 5.74
C TRP A 86 -7.11 -10.85 4.56
N LYS A 87 -8.44 -11.01 4.60
CA LYS A 87 -9.20 -11.61 3.50
C LYS A 87 -9.01 -10.86 2.17
N ILE A 88 -9.12 -9.53 2.17
CA ILE A 88 -9.04 -8.71 0.94
C ILE A 88 -7.67 -8.86 0.25
N TYR A 89 -6.59 -8.87 1.03
CA TYR A 89 -5.23 -8.87 0.46
C TYR A 89 -4.69 -10.26 0.15
N THR A 90 -5.28 -11.31 0.73
CA THR A 90 -4.87 -12.71 0.49
C THR A 90 -5.83 -13.49 -0.41
N THR A 91 -7.01 -12.97 -0.71
CA THR A 91 -7.95 -13.57 -1.67
C THR A 91 -7.75 -12.89 -3.01
N LYS A 92 -7.01 -13.53 -3.91
CA LYS A 92 -6.62 -12.97 -5.21
C LYS A 92 -6.73 -14.04 -6.29
N ALA A 93 -6.96 -13.60 -7.53
CA ALA A 93 -6.84 -14.47 -8.69
C ALA A 93 -5.39 -14.99 -8.80
N ASP A 94 -5.23 -16.30 -9.03
CA ASP A 94 -3.95 -16.86 -9.43
C ASP A 94 -3.66 -16.61 -10.91
N ASP A 95 -2.54 -17.13 -11.42
CA ASP A 95 -2.13 -16.93 -12.82
C ASP A 95 -3.12 -17.50 -13.84
N LYS A 96 -4.05 -18.37 -13.40
CA LYS A 96 -5.13 -18.93 -14.22
C LYS A 96 -6.44 -18.14 -14.08
N GLY A 97 -6.43 -17.03 -13.35
CA GLY A 97 -7.61 -16.21 -13.08
C GLY A 97 -8.50 -16.77 -11.95
N ILE A 98 -8.11 -17.84 -11.27
CA ILE A 98 -8.95 -18.47 -10.24
C ILE A 98 -8.79 -17.71 -8.92
N VAL A 99 -9.87 -17.11 -8.44
CA VAL A 99 -9.89 -16.38 -7.16
C VAL A 99 -9.89 -17.38 -6.01
N LYS A 100 -8.81 -17.40 -5.24
CA LYS A 100 -8.68 -18.24 -4.04
C LYS A 100 -7.89 -17.53 -2.96
N ARG A 101 -7.93 -18.08 -1.74
CA ARG A 101 -7.09 -17.63 -0.63
C ARG A 101 -5.67 -18.15 -0.83
N HIS A 102 -4.70 -17.27 -0.64
CA HIS A 102 -3.26 -17.54 -0.64
C HIS A 102 -2.67 -17.24 0.75
N MET A 103 -1.50 -17.78 1.05
CA MET A 103 -0.78 -17.41 2.28
C MET A 103 -0.22 -16.00 2.16
N GLY A 104 -0.35 -15.23 3.24
CA GLY A 104 0.17 -13.88 3.32
C GLY A 104 1.03 -13.62 4.56
N VAL A 105 1.58 -12.42 4.61
CA VAL A 105 2.33 -11.91 5.74
C VAL A 105 2.06 -10.43 5.89
N ARG A 106 1.83 -9.99 7.13
CA ARG A 106 1.72 -8.58 7.48
C ARG A 106 3.11 -8.05 7.82
N ILE A 107 3.59 -7.16 6.98
CA ILE A 107 4.80 -6.38 7.19
C ILE A 107 4.42 -5.16 8.03
N THR A 108 5.15 -4.91 9.11
CA THR A 108 5.02 -3.69 9.93
C THR A 108 6.24 -2.83 9.74
N THR A 109 6.07 -1.54 9.45
CA THR A 109 7.16 -0.56 9.43
C THR A 109 6.80 0.67 10.26
N ARG A 110 7.81 1.33 10.81
CA ARG A 110 7.64 2.59 11.53
C ARG A 110 7.74 3.74 10.51
N LEU A 111 6.91 4.77 10.65
CA LEU A 111 6.81 5.87 9.66
C LEU A 111 8.15 6.56 9.38
N ASP A 112 8.99 6.75 10.39
CA ASP A 112 10.31 7.36 10.23
C ASP A 112 11.26 6.53 9.37
N ARG A 113 11.09 5.20 9.32
CA ARG A 113 11.88 4.29 8.48
C ARG A 113 11.60 4.48 6.99
N LEU A 114 10.48 5.11 6.62
CA LEU A 114 10.22 5.52 5.23
C LEU A 114 11.29 6.47 4.70
N ASN A 115 12.00 7.20 5.57
CA ASN A 115 13.08 8.10 5.14
C ASN A 115 14.23 7.38 4.45
N GLN A 116 14.44 6.08 4.69
CA GLN A 116 15.46 5.32 3.98
C GLN A 116 15.15 5.23 2.47
N LEU A 117 13.87 5.13 2.09
CA LEU A 117 13.48 5.01 0.68
C LEU A 117 13.92 6.25 -0.09
N SER A 118 13.79 7.43 0.51
CA SER A 118 14.24 8.68 -0.11
C SER A 118 15.76 8.88 -0.09
N LYS A 119 16.49 8.15 0.76
CA LYS A 119 17.96 8.21 0.83
C LYS A 119 18.63 7.27 -0.17
N LEU A 120 18.00 6.12 -0.43
CA LEU A 120 18.54 5.06 -1.28
C LEU A 120 18.12 5.18 -2.75
N ASN A 121 17.19 6.09 -3.08
CA ASN A 121 16.61 6.17 -4.42
C ASN A 121 16.48 7.63 -4.87
N ASN A 122 16.67 7.88 -6.17
CA ASN A 122 16.52 9.19 -6.79
C ASN A 122 15.05 9.47 -7.16
N GLY A 123 14.63 10.73 -7.15
CA GLY A 123 13.23 11.13 -7.38
C GLY A 123 12.53 11.71 -6.16
N GLN A 124 11.22 11.88 -6.28
CA GLN A 124 10.40 12.50 -5.23
C GLN A 124 9.46 11.49 -4.59
N TYR A 125 9.42 11.53 -3.26
CA TYR A 125 8.76 10.51 -2.47
C TYR A 125 7.84 11.13 -1.44
N PHE A 126 6.59 10.67 -1.41
CA PHE A 126 5.58 11.23 -0.52
C PHE A 126 4.81 10.14 0.21
N TYR A 127 4.15 10.54 1.28
CA TYR A 127 3.11 9.72 1.90
C TYR A 127 1.98 10.61 2.41
N GLY A 128 0.76 10.08 2.41
CA GLY A 128 -0.41 10.78 2.94
C GLY A 128 -1.49 9.81 3.38
N VAL A 129 -2.32 10.24 4.33
CA VAL A 129 -3.50 9.47 4.75
C VAL A 129 -4.66 9.73 3.80
N ILE A 130 -5.50 8.72 3.62
CA ILE A 130 -6.66 8.83 2.75
C ILE A 130 -7.74 9.72 3.39
N ASP A 131 -8.25 10.66 2.60
CA ASP A 131 -9.44 11.46 2.88
C ASP A 131 -10.67 10.72 2.33
N TYR A 132 -11.40 10.10 3.25
CA TYR A 132 -12.57 9.28 2.95
C TYR A 132 -13.82 10.13 2.79
N LYS A 133 -14.41 10.09 1.60
CA LYS A 133 -15.56 10.92 1.22
C LYS A 133 -16.76 10.11 0.78
N TRP A 134 -17.94 10.58 1.13
CA TRP A 134 -19.18 10.07 0.57
C TRP A 134 -19.25 10.36 -0.92
N LYS A 135 -20.06 9.57 -1.65
CA LYS A 135 -20.20 9.72 -3.10
C LYS A 135 -20.61 11.15 -3.49
N TYR A 136 -21.56 11.76 -2.77
CA TYR A 136 -22.03 13.11 -3.09
C TYR A 136 -20.91 14.16 -2.97
N GLU A 137 -19.97 13.99 -2.03
CA GLU A 137 -18.81 14.89 -1.88
C GLU A 137 -17.82 14.71 -3.03
N LEU A 138 -17.57 13.46 -3.46
CA LEU A 138 -16.74 13.17 -4.63
C LEU A 138 -17.33 13.77 -5.91
N ASP A 139 -18.65 13.67 -6.07
CA ASP A 139 -19.38 14.24 -7.22
C ASP A 139 -19.35 15.78 -7.23
N GLN A 140 -19.18 16.44 -6.08
CA GLN A 140 -18.94 17.88 -6.01
C GLN A 140 -17.48 18.24 -6.28
N LEU A 141 -16.53 17.42 -5.84
CA LEU A 141 -15.11 17.68 -6.00
C LEU A 141 -14.68 17.78 -7.46
N VAL A 142 -15.25 16.98 -8.36
CA VAL A 142 -14.93 17.06 -9.81
C VAL A 142 -15.22 18.45 -10.40
N LYS A 143 -16.09 19.23 -9.77
CA LYS A 143 -16.41 20.61 -10.19
C LYS A 143 -15.48 21.64 -9.55
N SER A 144 -14.75 21.26 -8.51
CA SER A 144 -13.94 22.16 -7.69
C SER A 144 -12.73 22.74 -8.43
N ARG A 145 -12.29 23.91 -7.97
CA ARG A 145 -11.05 24.55 -8.43
C ARG A 145 -9.82 23.66 -8.25
N GLN A 146 -9.77 22.88 -7.17
CA GLN A 146 -8.64 22.00 -6.86
C GLN A 146 -8.38 20.96 -7.97
N ILE A 147 -9.43 20.24 -8.40
CA ILE A 147 -9.32 19.24 -9.48
C ILE A 147 -8.92 19.90 -10.80
N ARG A 148 -9.53 21.06 -11.13
CA ARG A 148 -9.19 21.81 -12.35
C ARG A 148 -7.74 22.29 -12.36
N GLU A 149 -7.23 22.74 -11.22
CA GLU A 149 -5.82 23.14 -11.09
C GLU A 149 -4.87 21.97 -11.26
N ALA A 150 -5.15 20.82 -10.63
CA ALA A 150 -4.35 19.61 -10.84
C ALA A 150 -4.30 19.24 -12.33
N LEU A 151 -5.45 19.21 -13.01
CA LEU A 151 -5.54 18.89 -14.43
C LEU A 151 -4.79 19.85 -15.37
N ARG A 152 -4.53 21.09 -14.95
CA ARG A 152 -3.75 22.06 -15.73
C ARG A 152 -2.25 21.80 -15.67
N ILE A 153 -1.77 21.11 -14.63
CA ILE A 153 -0.36 20.77 -14.46
C ILE A 153 -0.07 19.49 -15.25
N THR A 154 0.84 19.57 -16.23
CA THR A 154 1.19 18.44 -17.10
C THR A 154 2.36 17.61 -16.56
N THR A 155 3.05 18.10 -15.54
CA THR A 155 4.12 17.37 -14.84
C THR A 155 3.60 16.77 -13.53
N PRO A 156 4.14 15.63 -13.05
CA PRO A 156 3.82 15.12 -11.73
C PRO A 156 4.01 16.19 -10.66
N ASP A 157 3.02 16.32 -9.77
CA ASP A 157 2.97 17.40 -8.78
C ASP A 157 2.21 16.94 -7.55
N LYS A 158 2.45 17.60 -6.42
CA LYS A 158 1.76 17.34 -5.16
C LYS A 158 0.24 17.41 -5.31
N LYS A 159 -0.31 18.31 -6.13
CA LYS A 159 -1.76 18.40 -6.36
C LYS A 159 -2.33 17.12 -6.96
N HIS A 160 -1.60 16.44 -7.84
CA HIS A 160 -2.01 15.12 -8.33
C HIS A 160 -2.05 14.10 -7.19
N LEU A 161 -1.03 14.09 -6.33
CA LEU A 161 -0.96 13.16 -5.20
C LEU A 161 -2.08 13.41 -4.18
N GLU A 162 -2.42 14.67 -3.89
CA GLU A 162 -3.56 15.03 -3.04
C GLU A 162 -4.89 14.46 -3.57
N THR A 163 -5.04 14.38 -4.89
CA THR A 163 -6.25 13.84 -5.51
C THR A 163 -6.29 12.33 -5.47
N LEU A 164 -5.12 11.69 -5.52
CA LEU A 164 -4.91 10.27 -5.23
C LEU A 164 -4.97 9.96 -3.73
N LEU A 165 -5.29 10.91 -2.85
CA LEU A 165 -5.60 10.63 -1.45
C LEU A 165 -7.11 10.64 -1.19
N LEU A 166 -7.94 10.77 -2.22
CA LEU A 166 -9.40 10.68 -2.11
C LEU A 166 -9.86 9.24 -2.32
N LYS A 167 -10.73 8.75 -1.44
CA LYS A 167 -11.33 7.41 -1.56
C LYS A 167 -12.75 7.41 -1.03
N ARG A 168 -13.57 6.45 -1.49
CA ARG A 168 -14.95 6.33 -1.02
C ARG A 168 -15.01 5.98 0.46
N LYS A 169 -15.98 6.56 1.18
CA LYS A 169 -16.20 6.34 2.62
C LYS A 169 -16.38 4.87 2.99
N CYS A 170 -16.94 4.04 2.12
CA CYS A 170 -17.11 2.60 2.36
C CYS A 170 -15.79 1.85 2.58
N TYR A 171 -14.64 2.40 2.18
CA TYR A 171 -13.32 1.82 2.45
C TYR A 171 -12.63 2.36 3.70
N SER A 172 -13.29 3.17 4.53
CA SER A 172 -12.64 3.77 5.71
C SER A 172 -12.15 2.74 6.73
N PHE A 173 -12.66 1.51 6.69
CA PHE A 173 -12.18 0.39 7.50
C PHE A 173 -10.71 0.02 7.19
N GLU A 174 -10.18 0.41 6.02
CA GLU A 174 -8.79 0.12 5.66
C GLU A 174 -7.80 1.00 6.42
N ASN A 175 -8.23 2.16 6.93
CA ASN A 175 -7.34 3.13 7.57
C ASN A 175 -6.06 3.33 6.74
N GLU A 176 -6.24 3.54 5.43
CA GLU A 176 -5.16 3.57 4.46
C GLU A 176 -4.28 4.83 4.60
N ILE A 177 -2.98 4.58 4.48
CA ILE A 177 -1.93 5.55 4.20
C ILE A 177 -1.23 5.14 2.91
N ARG A 178 -1.13 6.07 1.98
CA ARG A 178 -0.63 5.82 0.64
C ARG A 178 0.78 6.39 0.51
N LEU A 179 1.70 5.56 0.06
CA LEU A 179 3.05 5.96 -0.32
C LEU A 179 3.05 6.30 -1.81
N PHE A 180 3.80 7.32 -2.20
CA PHE A 180 3.95 7.74 -3.59
C PHE A 180 5.41 7.88 -3.98
N ALA A 181 5.69 7.55 -5.23
CA ALA A 181 6.97 7.75 -5.88
C ALA A 181 6.76 8.44 -7.24
N ILE A 182 7.55 9.49 -7.46
CA ILE A 182 7.69 10.19 -8.74
C ILE A 182 9.16 10.03 -9.15
N PRO A 183 9.49 9.04 -9.98
CA PRO A 183 10.85 8.81 -10.43
C PRO A 183 11.38 9.94 -11.32
N GLU A 184 12.69 10.17 -11.28
CA GLU A 184 13.38 11.01 -12.27
C GLU A 184 13.42 10.35 -13.66
N LYS A 185 13.57 9.01 -13.68
CA LYS A 185 13.65 8.20 -14.89
C LYS A 185 12.73 6.99 -14.75
N ILE A 186 11.94 6.72 -15.78
CA ILE A 186 11.07 5.54 -15.85
C ILE A 186 11.78 4.52 -16.74
N SER A 187 11.68 3.23 -16.37
CA SER A 187 12.23 2.13 -17.17
C SER A 187 11.68 2.18 -18.59
N ALA A 188 12.54 1.98 -19.59
CA ALA A 188 12.17 2.00 -21.00
C ALA A 188 11.39 0.74 -21.44
N SER A 189 11.38 -0.32 -20.63
CA SER A 189 10.73 -1.58 -21.01
C SER A 189 9.21 -1.50 -20.89
N LYS A 190 8.49 -1.93 -21.94
CA LYS A 190 7.01 -1.89 -21.99
C LYS A 190 6.35 -2.74 -20.90
N SER A 191 6.98 -3.83 -20.47
CA SER A 191 6.47 -4.74 -19.42
C SER A 191 6.60 -4.15 -18.02
N GLU A 192 7.57 -3.26 -17.78
CA GLU A 192 7.77 -2.64 -16.46
C GLU A 192 7.25 -1.22 -16.36
N LYS A 193 6.67 -0.64 -17.42
CA LYS A 193 6.18 0.75 -17.41
C LYS A 193 5.16 1.07 -16.30
N HIS A 194 4.50 0.06 -15.74
CA HIS A 194 3.50 0.20 -14.68
C HIS A 194 4.04 -0.13 -13.28
N LEU A 195 5.29 -0.57 -13.18
CA LEU A 195 5.93 -0.92 -11.93
C LEU A 195 7.11 0.02 -11.70
N PHE A 196 7.32 0.40 -10.45
CA PHE A 196 8.51 1.13 -10.06
C PHE A 196 9.09 0.49 -8.81
N ARG A 197 10.39 0.20 -8.84
CA ARG A 197 11.08 -0.55 -7.77
C ARG A 197 11.99 0.40 -7.01
N LEU A 198 11.84 0.40 -5.69
CA LEU A 198 12.68 1.17 -4.79
C LEU A 198 13.60 0.25 -4.03
N ALA A 199 14.90 0.48 -4.11
CA ALA A 199 15.87 -0.16 -3.25
C ALA A 199 15.57 0.16 -1.78
N LEU A 200 15.70 -0.85 -0.91
CA LEU A 200 15.63 -0.71 0.53
C LEU A 200 16.56 -1.68 1.24
N ASN A 201 16.78 -1.49 2.54
CA ASN A 201 17.33 -2.55 3.37
C ASN A 201 16.19 -3.20 4.16
N PRO A 202 15.81 -4.47 3.88
CA PRO A 202 14.65 -5.08 4.52
C PRO A 202 14.72 -5.08 6.05
N LYS A 203 15.90 -5.26 6.64
CA LYS A 203 16.07 -5.28 8.11
C LYS A 203 15.83 -3.92 8.74
N ASP A 204 16.25 -2.85 8.05
CA ASP A 204 16.09 -1.49 8.53
C ASP A 204 14.66 -1.00 8.29
N PHE A 205 14.05 -1.43 7.19
CA PHE A 205 12.67 -1.10 6.83
C PHE A 205 11.65 -1.83 7.70
N ILE A 206 11.80 -3.13 7.92
CA ILE A 206 10.77 -3.95 8.56
C ILE A 206 10.98 -3.98 10.08
N SER A 207 9.98 -3.48 10.81
CA SER A 207 9.95 -3.51 12.27
C SER A 207 9.58 -4.90 12.78
N SER A 208 8.54 -5.51 12.19
CA SER A 208 8.10 -6.86 12.52
C SER A 208 7.31 -7.48 11.37
N VAL A 209 7.20 -8.80 11.41
CA VAL A 209 6.40 -9.60 10.49
C VAL A 209 5.42 -10.46 11.28
N ARG A 210 4.20 -10.56 10.77
CA ARG A 210 3.17 -11.44 11.30
C ARG A 210 2.63 -12.33 10.20
N PHE A 211 2.80 -13.64 10.34
CA PHE A 211 2.33 -14.63 9.37
C PHE A 211 0.81 -14.82 9.44
N ASP A 212 0.25 -15.25 8.31
CA ASP A 212 -1.18 -15.50 8.11
C ASP A 212 -1.80 -16.35 9.23
N PRO A 213 -3.01 -16.04 9.72
CA PRO A 213 -3.70 -16.86 10.70
C PRO A 213 -4.10 -18.25 10.18
N GLY A 214 -4.21 -18.44 8.86
CA GLY A 214 -4.50 -19.72 8.20
C GLY A 214 -3.29 -20.58 7.91
N MET A 215 -2.08 -20.10 8.19
CA MET A 215 -0.86 -20.88 8.04
C MET A 215 -0.78 -21.98 9.12
N GLU A 216 -0.38 -23.18 8.74
CA GLU A 216 -0.16 -24.28 9.69
C GLU A 216 1.04 -23.97 10.60
N TYR A 217 1.04 -24.44 11.85
CA TYR A 217 2.03 -24.00 12.82
C TYR A 217 3.45 -24.49 12.49
N GLN A 218 3.59 -25.70 11.94
CA GLN A 218 4.87 -26.22 11.52
C GLN A 218 5.40 -25.52 10.26
N GLU A 219 4.51 -25.15 9.32
CA GLU A 219 4.84 -24.25 8.21
C GLU A 219 5.34 -22.88 8.71
N PHE A 220 4.64 -22.27 9.67
CA PHE A 220 5.07 -21.01 10.29
C PHE A 220 6.46 -21.11 10.91
N LYS A 221 6.77 -22.19 11.65
CA LYS A 221 8.10 -22.41 12.23
C LYS A 221 9.18 -22.44 11.14
N THR A 222 8.91 -23.12 10.03
CA THR A 222 9.83 -23.20 8.89
C THR A 222 10.13 -21.82 8.33
N HIS A 223 9.11 -20.98 8.12
CA HIS A 223 9.30 -19.61 7.65
C HIS A 223 10.01 -18.73 8.69
N LYS A 224 9.70 -18.89 9.97
CA LYS A 224 10.36 -18.17 11.06
C LYS A 224 11.85 -18.48 11.10
N ASP A 225 12.22 -19.76 11.05
CA ASP A 225 13.61 -20.19 11.02
C ASP A 225 14.34 -19.67 9.79
N ARG A 226 13.67 -19.69 8.63
CA ARG A 226 14.21 -19.10 7.39
C ARG A 226 14.51 -17.61 7.55
N LEU A 227 13.59 -16.84 8.11
CA LEU A 227 13.79 -15.40 8.36
C LEU A 227 14.93 -15.10 9.32
N VAL A 228 15.11 -15.92 10.35
CA VAL A 228 16.23 -15.79 11.29
C VAL A 228 17.55 -16.13 10.63
N LYS A 229 17.64 -17.32 10.00
CA LYS A 229 18.90 -17.88 9.48
C LYS A 229 19.38 -17.20 8.20
N GLN A 230 18.48 -16.93 7.25
CA GLN A 230 18.86 -16.42 5.92
C GLN A 230 18.81 -14.89 5.84
N TYR A 231 17.83 -14.28 6.52
CA TYR A 231 17.58 -12.83 6.40
C TYR A 231 17.95 -12.05 7.66
N GLY A 232 18.40 -12.72 8.72
CA GLY A 232 18.94 -12.09 9.93
C GLY A 232 17.93 -11.28 10.74
N PHE A 233 16.64 -11.66 10.69
CA PHE A 233 15.60 -11.10 11.57
C PHE A 233 15.74 -11.62 12.99
N LYS A 234 15.36 -10.81 13.99
CA LYS A 234 15.30 -11.29 15.37
C LYS A 234 14.06 -12.18 15.55
N PRO A 235 14.15 -13.29 16.31
CA PRO A 235 12.99 -14.15 16.58
C PRO A 235 11.79 -13.42 17.19
N THR A 236 12.01 -12.34 17.94
CA THR A 236 10.98 -11.50 18.57
C THR A 236 10.24 -10.60 17.57
N GLN A 237 10.80 -10.37 16.39
CA GLN A 237 10.15 -9.63 15.31
C GLN A 237 9.17 -10.50 14.50
N ILE A 238 9.16 -11.81 14.72
CA ILE A 238 8.45 -12.78 13.90
C ILE A 238 7.35 -13.46 14.71
N THR A 239 6.10 -13.18 14.36
CA THR A 239 4.91 -13.70 15.01
C THR A 239 3.97 -14.37 14.01
N GLN A 240 2.98 -15.10 14.50
CA GLN A 240 1.85 -15.60 13.71
C GLN A 240 0.57 -14.96 14.25
N SER A 241 -0.34 -14.57 13.36
CA SER A 241 -1.65 -14.08 13.77
C SER A 241 -2.45 -15.19 14.48
N THR A 242 -3.28 -14.81 15.45
CA THR A 242 -4.07 -15.75 16.26
C THR A 242 -5.54 -15.81 15.85
N TYR A 243 -5.96 -15.11 14.79
CA TYR A 243 -7.39 -14.99 14.43
C TYR A 243 -8.12 -16.33 14.24
N PHE A 244 -7.44 -17.37 13.77
CA PHE A 244 -8.05 -18.69 13.56
C PHE A 244 -7.76 -19.68 14.68
N LYS A 245 -7.12 -19.25 15.76
CA LYS A 245 -6.91 -20.13 16.91
C LYS A 245 -8.27 -20.40 17.56
N LYS A 246 -8.59 -21.68 17.72
CA LYS A 246 -9.77 -22.11 18.47
C LYS A 246 -9.72 -21.54 19.88
N ASN A 247 -10.89 -21.13 20.36
CA ASN A 247 -11.06 -20.73 21.73
C ASN A 247 -10.74 -21.91 22.67
N ARG A 248 -10.07 -21.63 23.78
CA ARG A 248 -9.74 -22.59 24.85
C ARG A 248 -10.36 -22.21 26.19
N TYR A 249 -11.33 -21.31 26.21
CA TYR A 249 -12.04 -20.94 27.42
C TYR A 249 -12.85 -22.14 27.92
N THR A 250 -12.59 -22.51 29.16
CA THR A 250 -13.51 -23.31 29.98
C THR A 250 -14.34 -22.30 30.77
N ILE A 251 -15.65 -22.31 30.57
CA ILE A 251 -16.57 -21.47 31.34
C ILE A 251 -17.24 -22.39 32.34
N ASP A 252 -16.94 -22.16 33.61
CA ASP A 252 -17.68 -22.79 34.71
C ASP A 252 -18.99 -22.03 34.93
N ILE A 253 -20.09 -22.76 35.05
CA ILE A 253 -21.44 -22.20 35.25
C ILE A 253 -22.08 -22.70 36.54
N SER A 254 -21.30 -23.35 37.42
CA SER A 254 -21.73 -23.76 38.76
C SER A 254 -21.90 -22.58 39.70
#